data_AF-A0A2K4FPJ6-F1
#
_entry.id   AF-A0A2K4FPJ6-F1
#
_cell.length_a   1.000
_cell.length_b   1.000
_cell.length_c   1.000
_cell.angle_alpha   90.00
_cell.angle_beta   90.00
_cell.angle_gamma   90.00
#
_symmetry.space_group_name_H-M   'P 1'
#
loop_
_entity.id
_entity.type
_entity.pdbx_description
1 polymer ?
#
loop_
_entity_poly.entity_id
_entity_poly.type
_entity_poly.pdbx_seq_one_letter_code
_entity_poly.pdbx_strand_id
1 'polypeptide(L)'
;MSISIGDFFYPYVKFLHGAAYNLHQILEGLGVVSSTFTGRNDAGQIIGTYWSPDEAMVITLGYLMMLSLLLIPLLAAAAFTVSKKRGVFIFFALLFLPGVLNCLGLFPTINYLPIRYTINGVGKLGSEVGLIPLLMLCALTGWAVMVLVYDNLNLTERFRQLYDHFWFPLALVAAVFFVADNGANEDAALLKEATASIQDASAFLLGQIRRYDDYCKVNGLGSLKSCQWSSDSQWTFTHIKEGEASYFIGYAPDDSKGFYAANRRTLSDEDVIAIRTEINDYNQRLCPVKHFSNVISRSSPLSSTCEYVPRGYCSANPDGPPGLVDKNISCHTVALASECIIPWLAGAKPSLKQLSALVSQHDKAKNQRWLYFLAVAVAVGAKVALATTKLCLIDARPVADRRRVFRAARHRLGQCIRVLKRLLVGSGRLAWFAATRVSKLLKRE
;
A
#
# COMPACT_ATOMS: atom_id res chain seq x y z
N MET A 1 -3.30 40.48 -20.58
CA MET A 1 -3.29 39.06 -20.18
C MET A 1 -3.34 38.23 -21.45
N SER A 2 -2.24 37.60 -21.84
CA SER A 2 -2.23 36.64 -22.96
C SER A 2 -2.74 35.30 -22.44
N ILE A 3 -3.95 34.91 -22.85
CA ILE A 3 -4.49 33.58 -22.56
C ILE A 3 -3.65 32.58 -23.36
N SER A 4 -2.82 31.77 -22.69
CA SER A 4 -2.08 30.72 -23.37
C SER A 4 -2.91 29.42 -23.43
N ILE A 5 -2.69 28.63 -24.48
CA ILE A 5 -3.29 27.29 -24.60
C ILE A 5 -2.86 26.40 -23.42
N GLY A 6 -1.63 26.59 -22.92
CA GLY A 6 -1.12 25.88 -21.75
C GLY A 6 -1.94 26.16 -20.49
N ASP A 7 -2.31 27.43 -20.26
CA ASP A 7 -3.10 27.82 -19.10
C ASP A 7 -4.51 27.22 -19.15
N PHE A 8 -5.09 27.08 -20.34
CA PHE A 8 -6.40 26.46 -20.48
C PHE A 8 -6.37 24.97 -20.09
N PHE A 9 -5.35 24.23 -20.53
CA PHE A 9 -5.28 22.78 -20.29
C PHE A 9 -4.67 22.39 -18.93
N TYR A 10 -3.97 23.31 -18.27
CA TYR A 10 -3.31 23.12 -16.98
C TYR A 10 -4.15 22.38 -15.91
N PRO A 11 -5.41 22.78 -15.61
CA PRO A 11 -6.20 22.11 -14.59
C PRO A 11 -6.49 20.64 -14.92
N TYR A 12 -6.69 20.29 -16.20
CA TYR A 12 -6.95 18.91 -16.63
C TYR A 12 -5.69 18.05 -16.54
N VAL A 13 -4.55 18.60 -16.95
CA VAL A 13 -3.26 17.91 -16.83
C VAL A 13 -2.93 17.66 -15.37
N LYS A 14 -3.07 18.66 -14.48
CA LYS A 14 -2.84 18.47 -13.04
C LYS A 14 -3.78 17.45 -12.41
N PHE A 15 -5.05 17.45 -12.82
CA PHE A 15 -6.05 16.49 -12.35
C PHE A 15 -5.66 15.06 -12.71
N LEU A 16 -5.28 14.81 -13.97
CA LEU A 16 -4.86 13.49 -14.44
C LEU A 16 -3.48 13.08 -13.91
N HIS A 17 -2.59 14.04 -13.74
CA HIS A 17 -1.26 13.82 -13.17
C HIS A 17 -1.37 13.35 -11.71
N GLY A 18 -2.20 14.01 -10.89
CA GLY A 18 -2.48 13.55 -9.54
C GLY A 18 -3.09 12.14 -9.49
N ALA A 19 -4.08 11.87 -10.35
CA ALA A 19 -4.63 10.52 -10.53
C ALA A 19 -3.54 9.49 -10.89
N ALA A 20 -2.60 9.84 -11.77
CA ALA A 20 -1.55 8.95 -12.22
C ALA A 20 -0.63 8.52 -11.08
N TYR A 21 -0.15 9.46 -10.26
CA TYR A 21 0.69 9.12 -9.10
C TYR A 21 -0.02 8.18 -8.13
N ASN A 22 -1.28 8.48 -7.82
CA ASN A 22 -2.06 7.70 -6.86
C ASN A 22 -2.30 6.28 -7.37
N LEU A 23 -2.75 6.17 -8.63
CA LEU A 23 -2.96 4.87 -9.26
C LEU A 23 -1.65 4.10 -9.38
N HIS A 24 -0.54 4.75 -9.76
CA HIS A 24 0.76 4.11 -9.90
C HIS A 24 1.27 3.58 -8.55
N GLN A 25 1.17 4.35 -7.47
CA GLN A 25 1.57 3.94 -6.13
C GLN A 25 0.80 2.70 -5.65
N ILE A 26 -0.49 2.63 -5.95
CA ILE A 26 -1.32 1.49 -5.56
C ILE A 26 -0.97 0.24 -6.38
N LEU A 27 -0.78 0.41 -7.70
CA LEU A 27 -0.35 -0.67 -8.58
C LEU A 27 1.04 -1.18 -8.21
N GLU A 28 1.94 -0.30 -7.79
CA GLU A 28 3.28 -0.66 -7.30
C GLU A 28 3.19 -1.42 -5.97
N GLY A 29 2.36 -0.97 -5.03
CA GLY A 29 2.10 -1.70 -3.78
C GLY A 29 1.42 -3.06 -3.99
N LEU A 30 0.78 -3.29 -5.14
CA LEU A 30 0.24 -4.59 -5.56
C LEU A 30 1.26 -5.43 -6.37
N GLY A 31 2.43 -4.89 -6.69
CA GLY A 31 3.46 -5.56 -7.50
C GLY A 31 3.13 -5.65 -8.99
N VAL A 32 2.19 -4.83 -9.49
CA VAL A 32 1.77 -4.81 -10.90
C VAL A 32 2.70 -3.94 -11.76
N VAL A 33 3.19 -2.84 -11.19
CA VAL A 33 4.14 -1.91 -11.82
C VAL A 33 5.31 -1.67 -10.87
N SER A 34 6.40 -1.09 -11.37
CA SER A 34 7.56 -0.74 -10.57
C SER A 34 8.05 0.66 -10.94
N SER A 35 8.44 1.43 -9.93
CA SER A 35 9.14 2.70 -10.10
C SER A 35 10.68 2.55 -10.16
N THR A 36 11.16 1.30 -10.16
CA THR A 36 12.58 0.95 -10.23
C THR A 36 12.98 0.58 -11.66
N PHE A 37 14.03 1.22 -12.15
CA PHE A 37 14.57 1.06 -13.49
C PHE A 37 15.98 0.46 -13.46
N THR A 38 16.35 -0.22 -14.54
CA THR A 38 17.73 -0.68 -14.79
C THR A 38 18.44 0.32 -15.69
N GLY A 39 19.49 0.96 -15.19
CA GLY A 39 20.35 1.83 -15.97
C GLY A 39 21.25 1.00 -16.88
N ARG A 40 21.31 1.33 -18.16
CA ARG A 40 22.17 0.67 -19.16
C ARG A 40 23.14 1.67 -19.77
N ASN A 41 24.37 1.24 -20.07
CA ASN A 41 25.33 2.07 -20.82
C ASN A 41 25.04 2.00 -22.32
N ASP A 42 25.78 2.78 -23.12
CA ASP A 42 25.68 2.80 -24.58
C ASP A 42 25.96 1.44 -25.23
N ALA A 43 26.63 0.54 -24.53
CA ALA A 43 26.88 -0.84 -24.93
C ALA A 43 25.76 -1.82 -24.49
N GLY A 44 24.69 -1.33 -23.86
CA GLY A 44 23.55 -2.12 -23.38
C GLY A 44 23.78 -2.90 -22.08
N GLN A 45 24.93 -2.73 -21.43
CA GLN A 45 25.27 -3.39 -20.17
C GLN A 45 24.61 -2.69 -18.98
N ILE A 46 24.11 -3.46 -18.01
CA ILE A 46 23.47 -2.95 -16.80
C ILE A 46 24.55 -2.34 -15.90
N ILE A 47 24.46 -1.03 -15.66
CA ILE A 47 25.41 -0.28 -14.83
C ILE A 47 24.88 -0.13 -13.39
N GLY A 48 23.57 -0.26 -13.20
CA GLY A 48 22.94 -0.13 -11.89
C GLY A 48 21.42 -0.11 -11.96
N THR A 49 20.81 0.11 -10.81
CA THR A 49 19.37 0.38 -10.68
C THR A 49 19.16 1.76 -10.09
N TYR A 50 18.12 2.45 -10.54
CA TYR A 50 17.70 3.73 -9.98
C TYR A 50 16.18 3.77 -9.89
N TRP A 51 15.64 4.69 -9.11
CA TRP A 51 14.21 4.85 -8.92
C TRP A 51 13.77 6.23 -9.39
N SER A 52 12.64 6.30 -10.11
CA SER A 52 12.08 7.53 -10.63
C SER A 52 10.54 7.42 -10.74
N PRO A 53 9.80 7.78 -9.68
CA PRO A 53 8.34 7.83 -9.72
C PRO A 53 7.84 8.70 -10.88
N ASP A 54 8.54 9.81 -11.13
CA ASP A 54 8.25 10.80 -12.16
C ASP A 54 8.28 10.19 -13.57
N GLU A 55 9.23 9.30 -13.83
CA GLU A 55 9.33 8.61 -15.11
C GLU A 55 8.32 7.45 -15.21
N ALA A 56 8.16 6.68 -14.13
CA ALA A 56 7.33 5.48 -14.11
C ALA A 56 5.84 5.77 -14.31
N MET A 57 5.35 6.87 -13.73
CA MET A 57 3.94 7.23 -13.83
C MET A 57 3.52 7.76 -15.21
N VAL A 58 4.47 8.09 -16.11
CA VAL A 58 4.17 8.65 -17.43
C VAL A 58 3.31 7.68 -18.23
N ILE A 59 3.59 6.38 -18.11
CA ILE A 59 2.80 5.32 -18.74
C ILE A 59 1.36 5.34 -18.19
N THR A 60 1.22 5.38 -16.86
CA THR A 60 -0.09 5.45 -16.18
C THR A 60 -0.87 6.71 -16.57
N LEU A 61 -0.20 7.85 -16.65
CA LEU A 61 -0.76 9.12 -17.12
C LEU A 61 -1.24 9.01 -18.57
N GLY A 62 -0.44 8.41 -19.45
CA GLY A 62 -0.80 8.16 -20.84
C GLY A 62 -2.10 7.36 -20.98
N TYR A 63 -2.26 6.29 -20.19
CA TYR A 63 -3.50 5.52 -20.15
C TYR A 63 -4.69 6.33 -19.63
N LEU A 64 -4.51 7.14 -18.59
CA LEU A 64 -5.56 8.00 -18.04
C LEU A 64 -5.97 9.12 -19.03
N MET A 65 -5.02 9.67 -19.78
CA MET A 65 -5.30 10.63 -20.85
C MET A 65 -6.12 9.97 -21.97
N MET A 66 -5.72 8.78 -22.43
CA MET A 66 -6.47 8.03 -23.43
C MET A 66 -7.88 7.69 -22.96
N LEU A 67 -8.03 7.23 -21.71
CA LEU A 67 -9.33 6.98 -21.08
C LEU A 67 -10.19 8.25 -21.07
N SER A 68 -9.62 9.39 -20.67
CA SER A 68 -10.34 10.67 -20.63
C SER A 68 -10.79 11.13 -22.01
N LEU A 69 -9.95 10.97 -23.03
CA LEU A 69 -10.29 11.28 -24.43
C LEU A 69 -11.43 10.38 -24.96
N LEU A 70 -11.46 9.11 -24.58
CA LEU A 70 -12.55 8.17 -24.90
C LEU A 70 -13.83 8.50 -24.12
N LEU A 71 -13.70 9.03 -22.91
CA LEU A 71 -14.82 9.36 -22.04
C LEU A 71 -15.60 10.60 -22.53
N ILE A 72 -14.92 11.59 -23.14
CA ILE A 72 -15.56 12.80 -23.69
C ILE A 72 -16.70 12.48 -24.68
N PRO A 73 -16.50 11.72 -25.77
CA PRO A 73 -17.58 11.40 -26.70
C PRO A 73 -18.66 10.51 -26.05
N LEU A 74 -18.30 9.65 -25.11
CA LEU A 74 -19.26 8.83 -24.37
C LEU A 74 -20.19 9.69 -23.50
N LEU A 75 -19.62 10.65 -22.76
CA LEU A 75 -20.36 11.62 -21.95
C LEU A 75 -21.22 12.53 -22.83
N ALA A 76 -20.70 13.01 -23.97
CA ALA A 76 -21.47 13.81 -24.91
C ALA A 76 -22.68 13.03 -25.46
N ALA A 77 -22.51 11.73 -25.77
CA ALA A 77 -23.59 10.86 -26.21
C ALA A 77 -24.64 10.67 -25.10
N ALA A 78 -24.22 10.43 -23.86
CA ALA A 78 -25.11 10.32 -22.71
C ALA A 78 -25.87 11.64 -22.48
N ALA A 79 -25.20 12.79 -22.47
CA ALA A 79 -25.83 14.10 -22.34
C ALA A 79 -26.84 14.39 -23.47
N PHE A 80 -26.54 13.96 -24.70
CA PHE A 80 -27.47 14.03 -25.82
C PHE A 80 -28.72 13.16 -25.62
N THR A 81 -28.58 11.95 -25.07
CA THR A 81 -29.76 11.13 -24.74
C THR A 81 -30.62 11.80 -23.67
N VAL A 82 -30.01 12.44 -22.67
CA VAL A 82 -30.72 13.13 -21.59
C VAL A 82 -31.51 14.32 -22.11
N SER A 83 -30.89 15.29 -22.80
CA SER A 83 -31.55 16.56 -23.15
C SER A 83 -31.24 17.09 -24.57
N LYS A 84 -30.97 16.19 -25.53
CA LYS A 84 -30.65 16.54 -26.93
C LYS A 84 -29.50 17.56 -26.99
N LYS A 85 -29.65 18.62 -27.79
CA LYS A 85 -28.65 19.68 -27.97
C LYS A 85 -28.38 20.47 -26.67
N ARG A 86 -29.40 20.67 -25.83
CA ARG A 86 -29.23 21.39 -24.54
C ARG A 86 -28.31 20.63 -23.60
N GLY A 87 -28.47 19.31 -23.51
CA GLY A 87 -27.61 18.46 -22.70
C GLY A 87 -26.15 18.51 -23.15
N VAL A 88 -25.91 18.43 -24.46
CA VAL A 88 -24.56 18.54 -25.04
C VAL A 88 -23.94 19.90 -24.77
N PHE A 89 -24.72 20.99 -24.90
CA PHE A 89 -24.25 22.34 -24.59
C PHE A 89 -23.83 22.48 -23.12
N ILE A 90 -24.67 22.01 -22.18
CA ILE A 90 -24.35 22.03 -20.74
C ILE A 90 -23.09 21.21 -20.46
N PHE A 91 -22.95 20.03 -21.08
CA PHE A 91 -21.76 19.20 -20.93
C PHE A 91 -20.49 19.95 -21.38
N PHE A 92 -20.47 20.55 -22.57
CA PHE A 92 -19.29 21.30 -23.03
C PHE A 92 -19.04 22.56 -22.20
N ALA A 93 -20.08 23.25 -21.74
CA ALA A 93 -19.93 24.38 -20.84
C ALA A 93 -19.23 23.96 -19.53
N LEU A 94 -19.65 22.86 -18.91
CA LEU A 94 -19.01 22.29 -17.72
C LEU A 94 -17.59 21.78 -18.02
N LEU A 95 -17.39 21.15 -19.18
CA LEU A 95 -16.08 20.64 -19.60
C LEU A 95 -15.07 21.77 -19.75
N PHE A 96 -15.45 22.91 -20.33
CA PHE A 96 -14.56 24.06 -20.54
C PHE A 96 -14.39 24.96 -19.31
N LEU A 97 -15.29 24.87 -18.34
CA LEU A 97 -15.31 25.76 -17.17
C LEU A 97 -13.98 25.79 -16.40
N PRO A 98 -13.33 24.65 -16.04
CA PRO A 98 -12.04 24.68 -15.34
C PRO A 98 -10.95 25.44 -16.11
N GLY A 99 -10.84 25.21 -17.41
CA GLY A 99 -9.86 25.90 -18.26
C GLY A 99 -10.12 27.39 -18.34
N VAL A 100 -11.38 27.81 -18.53
CA VAL A 100 -11.76 29.23 -18.54
C VAL A 100 -11.47 29.89 -17.20
N LEU A 101 -11.83 29.26 -16.08
CA LEU A 101 -11.54 29.78 -14.75
C LEU A 101 -10.04 29.92 -14.50
N ASN A 102 -9.22 28.98 -15.00
CA ASN A 102 -7.77 29.06 -14.85
C ASN A 102 -7.18 30.21 -15.66
N CYS A 103 -7.64 30.41 -16.89
CA CYS A 103 -7.25 31.55 -17.72
C CYS A 103 -7.64 32.91 -17.10
N LEU A 104 -8.72 32.94 -16.31
CA LEU A 104 -9.17 34.12 -15.56
C LEU A 104 -8.45 34.28 -14.21
N GLY A 105 -7.57 33.35 -13.81
CA GLY A 105 -6.93 33.34 -12.50
C GLY A 105 -7.88 33.04 -11.32
N LEU A 106 -9.07 32.53 -11.60
CA LEU A 106 -10.10 32.19 -10.62
C LEU A 106 -10.08 30.71 -10.21
N PHE A 107 -9.29 29.88 -10.89
CA PHE A 107 -9.19 28.46 -10.56
C PHE A 107 -8.28 28.25 -9.34
N PRO A 108 -8.73 27.47 -8.32
CA PRO A 108 -7.94 27.25 -7.11
C PRO A 108 -6.68 26.43 -7.39
N THR A 109 -5.60 26.74 -6.66
CA THR A 109 -4.34 25.99 -6.69
C THR A 109 -4.46 24.70 -5.88
N ILE A 110 -5.00 23.65 -6.50
CA ILE A 110 -5.16 22.34 -5.86
C ILE A 110 -3.91 21.48 -6.09
N ASN A 111 -3.33 20.95 -5.01
CA ASN A 111 -2.25 19.97 -5.08
C ASN A 111 -2.82 18.54 -4.98
N TYR A 112 -2.86 17.84 -6.11
CA TYR A 112 -3.34 16.46 -6.20
C TYR A 112 -2.23 15.42 -5.97
N LEU A 113 -0.98 15.85 -5.81
CA LEU A 113 0.15 14.93 -5.64
C LEU A 113 0.17 14.34 -4.22
N PRO A 114 0.67 13.11 -4.05
CA PRO A 114 0.95 12.57 -2.73
C PRO A 114 2.04 13.38 -2.03
N ILE A 115 1.88 13.63 -0.73
CA ILE A 115 2.89 14.31 0.10
C ILE A 115 4.16 13.44 0.19
N ARG A 116 3.98 12.12 0.19
CA ARG A 116 5.07 11.14 0.21
C ARG A 116 4.76 10.01 -0.75
N TYR A 117 5.72 9.69 -1.60
CA TYR A 117 5.69 8.49 -2.42
C TYR A 117 6.52 7.39 -1.73
N THR A 118 5.98 6.19 -1.62
CA THR A 118 6.67 5.05 -1.01
C THR A 118 6.90 3.97 -2.05
N ILE A 119 8.15 3.75 -2.42
CA ILE A 119 8.59 2.71 -3.35
C ILE A 119 8.25 1.34 -2.74
N ASN A 120 7.65 0.44 -3.51
CA ASN A 120 7.14 -0.86 -3.04
C ASN A 120 6.23 -0.74 -1.79
N GLY A 121 5.52 0.37 -1.64
CA GLY A 121 4.70 0.68 -0.47
C GLY A 121 3.39 -0.11 -0.41
N VAL A 122 3.45 -1.39 -0.05
CA VAL A 122 2.25 -2.19 0.30
C VAL A 122 1.48 -1.45 1.42
N GLY A 123 0.16 -1.33 1.29
CA GLY A 123 -0.68 -0.58 2.26
C GLY A 123 -0.69 0.94 2.07
N LYS A 124 0.06 1.49 1.11
CA LYS A 124 0.10 2.93 0.81
C LYS A 124 -0.82 3.26 -0.38
N LEU A 125 -1.76 4.19 -0.15
CA LEU A 125 -2.85 4.50 -1.09
C LEU A 125 -2.71 5.86 -1.80
N GLY A 126 -1.57 6.54 -1.68
CA GLY A 126 -1.39 7.90 -2.19
C GLY A 126 -2.01 8.98 -1.28
N SER A 127 -2.50 10.08 -1.88
CA SER A 127 -3.20 11.17 -1.19
C SER A 127 -4.72 11.12 -1.36
N GLU A 128 -5.42 11.53 -0.30
CA GLU A 128 -6.88 11.66 -0.28
C GLU A 128 -7.40 12.57 -1.41
N VAL A 129 -6.73 13.71 -1.62
CA VAL A 129 -7.08 14.67 -2.68
C VAL A 129 -6.79 14.09 -4.07
N GLY A 130 -5.72 13.34 -4.22
CA GLY A 130 -5.34 12.68 -5.47
C GLY A 130 -6.21 11.49 -5.86
N LEU A 131 -6.99 10.96 -4.91
CA LEU A 131 -8.02 9.95 -5.16
C LEU A 131 -9.28 10.53 -5.82
N ILE A 132 -9.64 11.79 -5.51
CA ILE A 132 -10.84 12.44 -6.05
C ILE A 132 -10.88 12.37 -7.59
N PRO A 133 -9.79 12.67 -8.32
CA PRO A 133 -9.76 12.51 -9.77
C PRO A 133 -10.15 11.13 -10.28
N LEU A 134 -9.65 10.06 -9.65
CA LEU A 134 -9.94 8.68 -10.06
C LEU A 134 -11.41 8.32 -9.80
N LEU A 135 -11.92 8.66 -8.62
CA LEU A 135 -13.33 8.44 -8.28
C LEU A 135 -14.27 9.19 -9.22
N MET A 136 -13.93 10.43 -9.58
CA MET A 136 -14.69 11.23 -10.54
C MET A 136 -14.70 10.61 -11.93
N LEU A 137 -13.56 10.13 -12.44
CA LEU A 137 -13.49 9.43 -13.73
C LEU A 137 -14.36 8.16 -13.72
N CYS A 138 -14.29 7.36 -12.65
CA CYS A 138 -15.10 6.16 -12.48
C CYS A 138 -16.60 6.48 -12.41
N ALA A 139 -17.00 7.49 -11.62
CA ALA A 139 -18.39 7.91 -11.49
C ALA A 139 -18.95 8.48 -12.80
N LEU A 140 -18.18 9.29 -13.53
CA LEU A 140 -18.57 9.80 -14.85
C LEU A 140 -18.74 8.66 -15.86
N THR A 141 -17.85 7.67 -15.82
CA THR A 141 -17.95 6.47 -16.66
C THR A 141 -19.21 5.69 -16.36
N GLY A 142 -19.48 5.39 -15.08
CA GLY A 142 -20.68 4.69 -14.64
C GLY A 142 -21.96 5.44 -15.01
N TRP A 143 -21.97 6.76 -14.85
CA TRP A 143 -23.09 7.61 -15.24
C TRP A 143 -23.36 7.53 -16.75
N ALA A 144 -22.32 7.74 -17.57
CA ALA A 144 -22.47 7.77 -19.03
C ALA A 144 -22.96 6.42 -19.58
N VAL A 145 -22.36 5.33 -19.11
CA VAL A 145 -22.73 3.96 -19.51
C VAL A 145 -24.17 3.67 -19.11
N MET A 146 -24.56 3.94 -17.86
CA MET A 146 -25.89 3.60 -17.37
C MET A 146 -26.99 4.40 -18.07
N VAL A 147 -26.78 5.71 -18.34
CA VAL A 147 -27.73 6.50 -19.13
C VAL A 147 -27.97 5.87 -20.50
N LEU A 148 -26.90 5.50 -21.21
CA LEU A 148 -26.99 4.92 -22.54
C LEU A 148 -27.63 3.53 -22.52
N VAL A 149 -27.27 2.69 -21.54
CA VAL A 149 -27.88 1.37 -21.34
C VAL A 149 -29.37 1.52 -21.07
N TYR A 150 -29.76 2.46 -20.23
CA TYR A 150 -31.15 2.72 -19.88
C TYR A 150 -32.00 3.11 -21.11
N ASP A 151 -31.53 4.07 -21.92
CA ASP A 151 -32.23 4.49 -23.16
C ASP A 151 -32.23 3.38 -24.23
N ASN A 152 -31.12 2.66 -24.41
CA ASN A 152 -30.98 1.67 -25.48
C ASN A 152 -31.75 0.37 -25.20
N LEU A 153 -31.69 -0.13 -23.96
CA LEU A 153 -32.38 -1.35 -23.55
C LEU A 153 -33.84 -1.11 -23.14
N ASN A 154 -34.28 0.15 -23.12
CA ASN A 154 -35.65 0.53 -22.74
C ASN A 154 -36.00 0.04 -21.33
N LEU A 155 -35.08 0.28 -20.39
CA LEU A 155 -35.26 -0.10 -18.99
C LEU A 155 -36.41 0.71 -18.36
N THR A 156 -37.01 0.17 -17.30
CA THR A 156 -38.19 0.74 -16.64
C THR A 156 -37.95 0.91 -15.14
N GLU A 157 -38.95 1.43 -14.41
CA GLU A 157 -38.88 1.61 -12.94
C GLU A 157 -38.51 0.31 -12.20
N ARG A 158 -38.91 -0.86 -12.70
CA ARG A 158 -38.52 -2.16 -12.11
C ARG A 158 -37.01 -2.36 -12.07
N PHE A 159 -36.29 -1.92 -13.09
CA PHE A 159 -34.83 -2.00 -13.10
C PHE A 159 -34.22 -1.06 -12.05
N ARG A 160 -34.80 0.13 -11.85
CA ARG A 160 -34.35 1.05 -10.79
C ARG A 160 -34.50 0.41 -9.41
N GLN A 161 -35.66 -0.21 -9.14
CA GLN A 161 -35.90 -0.92 -7.89
C GLN A 161 -34.95 -2.12 -7.71
N LEU A 162 -34.68 -2.87 -8.77
CA LEU A 162 -33.72 -3.97 -8.73
C LEU A 162 -32.30 -3.46 -8.43
N TYR A 163 -31.88 -2.37 -9.07
CA TYR A 163 -30.60 -1.73 -8.79
C TYR A 163 -30.48 -1.31 -7.32
N ASP A 164 -31.57 -0.82 -6.73
CA ASP A 164 -31.61 -0.40 -5.32
C ASP A 164 -31.37 -1.57 -4.36
N HIS A 165 -31.85 -2.76 -4.70
CA HIS A 165 -31.56 -3.98 -3.92
C HIS A 165 -30.08 -4.38 -3.96
N PHE A 166 -29.33 -3.99 -5.00
CA PHE A 166 -27.88 -4.19 -5.05
C PHE A 166 -27.12 -3.02 -4.40
N TRP A 167 -27.63 -1.80 -4.52
CA TRP A 167 -26.99 -0.59 -4.01
C TRP A 167 -26.96 -0.52 -2.48
N PHE A 168 -28.07 -0.87 -1.79
CA PHE A 168 -28.12 -0.80 -0.32
C PHE A 168 -27.14 -1.75 0.37
N PRO A 169 -27.01 -3.04 -0.02
CA PRO A 169 -25.97 -3.91 0.54
C PRO A 169 -24.56 -3.42 0.27
N LEU A 170 -24.30 -2.81 -0.90
CA LEU A 170 -23.00 -2.24 -1.25
C LEU A 170 -22.56 -1.14 -0.25
N ALA A 171 -23.52 -0.34 0.23
CA ALA A 171 -23.27 0.65 1.27
C ALA A 171 -22.95 0.01 2.63
N LEU A 172 -23.58 -1.13 2.98
CA LEU A 172 -23.26 -1.87 4.20
C LEU A 172 -21.84 -2.45 4.19
N VAL A 173 -21.33 -2.87 3.03
CA VAL A 173 -19.93 -3.33 2.89
C VAL A 173 -18.94 -2.22 3.25
N ALA A 174 -19.25 -0.95 2.98
CA ALA A 174 -18.39 0.17 3.39
C ALA A 174 -18.24 0.26 4.93
N ALA A 175 -19.32 -0.05 5.68
CA ALA A 175 -19.25 -0.14 7.13
C ALA A 175 -18.37 -1.30 7.61
N VAL A 176 -18.44 -2.45 6.93
CA VAL A 176 -17.54 -3.59 7.21
C VAL A 176 -16.08 -3.23 6.96
N PHE A 177 -15.79 -2.50 5.87
CA PHE A 177 -14.43 -2.03 5.58
C PHE A 177 -13.92 -1.05 6.63
N PHE A 178 -14.77 -0.13 7.11
CA PHE A 178 -14.40 0.77 8.20
C PHE A 178 -14.00 0.00 9.47
N VAL A 179 -14.79 -1.00 9.88
CA VAL A 179 -14.46 -1.84 11.04
C VAL A 179 -13.16 -2.63 10.80
N ALA A 180 -12.98 -3.18 9.61
CA ALA A 180 -11.79 -3.95 9.26
C ALA A 180 -10.53 -3.09 9.14
N ASP A 181 -10.64 -1.81 8.75
CA ASP A 181 -9.54 -0.83 8.76
C ASP A 181 -9.20 -0.42 10.20
N ASN A 182 -10.18 -0.32 11.09
CA ASN A 182 -9.94 -0.04 12.50
C ASN A 182 -9.15 -1.18 13.17
N GLY A 183 -9.55 -2.44 12.94
CA GLY A 183 -8.81 -3.61 13.45
C GLY A 183 -7.37 -3.66 12.91
N ALA A 184 -7.17 -3.39 11.62
CA ALA A 184 -5.84 -3.33 11.02
C ALA A 184 -4.94 -2.26 11.66
N ASN A 185 -5.49 -1.10 12.03
CA ASN A 185 -4.74 -0.05 12.72
C ASN A 185 -4.36 -0.45 14.15
N GLU A 186 -5.23 -1.20 14.84
CA GLU A 186 -4.95 -1.76 16.16
C GLU A 186 -3.79 -2.77 16.09
N ASP A 187 -3.82 -3.69 15.14
CA ASP A 187 -2.74 -4.67 14.92
C ASP A 187 -1.40 -3.99 14.59
N ALA A 188 -1.43 -2.91 13.79
CA ALA A 188 -0.25 -2.11 13.49
C ALA A 188 0.29 -1.38 14.73
N ALA A 189 -0.60 -0.90 15.62
CA ALA A 189 -0.21 -0.30 16.89
C ALA A 189 0.42 -1.34 17.82
N LEU A 190 -0.17 -2.54 17.92
CA LEU A 190 0.40 -3.67 18.68
C LEU A 190 1.78 -4.06 18.16
N LEU A 191 1.99 -4.08 16.83
CA LEU A 191 3.29 -4.38 16.25
C LEU A 191 4.34 -3.33 16.67
N LYS A 192 3.95 -2.05 16.64
CA LYS A 192 4.83 -0.96 17.04
C LYS A 192 5.16 -1.02 18.53
N GLU A 193 4.18 -1.30 19.38
CA GLU A 193 4.37 -1.45 20.82
C GLU A 193 5.27 -2.65 21.16
N ALA A 194 5.03 -3.82 20.55
CA ALA A 194 5.87 -4.99 20.73
C ALA A 194 7.33 -4.74 20.28
N THR A 195 7.50 -4.03 19.16
CA THR A 195 8.83 -3.62 18.68
C THR A 195 9.52 -2.69 19.67
N ALA A 196 8.81 -1.67 20.17
CA ALA A 196 9.35 -0.75 21.17
C ALA A 196 9.75 -1.47 22.46
N SER A 197 8.92 -2.41 22.94
CA SER A 197 9.25 -3.22 24.12
C SER A 197 10.52 -4.05 23.92
N ILE A 198 10.75 -4.59 22.72
CA ILE A 198 11.98 -5.34 22.38
C ILE A 198 13.19 -4.40 22.37
N GLN A 199 13.05 -3.22 21.76
CA GLN A 199 14.10 -2.20 21.72
C GLN A 199 14.48 -1.73 23.12
N ASP A 200 13.48 -1.44 23.97
CA ASP A 200 13.69 -0.96 25.34
C ASP A 200 14.30 -2.04 26.23
N ALA A 201 13.83 -3.29 26.15
CA ALA A 201 14.42 -4.41 26.88
C ALA A 201 15.87 -4.67 26.45
N SER A 202 16.15 -4.58 25.15
CA SER A 202 17.51 -4.73 24.60
C SER A 202 18.41 -3.57 25.00
N ALA A 203 17.90 -2.33 25.04
CA ALA A 203 18.63 -1.17 25.52
C ALA A 203 18.97 -1.28 27.00
N PHE A 204 18.01 -1.74 27.81
CA PHE A 204 18.18 -1.96 29.24
C PHE A 204 19.26 -3.01 29.50
N LEU A 205 19.17 -4.18 28.85
CA LEU A 205 20.17 -5.23 28.97
C LEU A 205 21.54 -4.80 28.44
N LEU A 206 21.60 -4.07 27.32
CA LEU A 206 22.85 -3.53 26.78
C LEU A 206 23.57 -2.60 27.76
N GLY A 207 22.82 -1.79 28.51
CA GLY A 207 23.38 -0.96 29.58
C GLY A 207 24.06 -1.80 30.67
N GLN A 208 23.43 -2.91 31.06
CA GLN A 208 23.97 -3.86 32.05
C GLN A 208 25.19 -4.62 31.50
N ILE A 209 25.12 -5.09 30.25
CA ILE A 209 26.22 -5.79 29.56
C ILE A 209 27.47 -4.91 29.49
N ARG A 210 27.33 -3.63 29.16
CA ARG A 210 28.46 -2.67 29.11
C ARG A 210 29.13 -2.49 30.47
N ARG A 211 28.33 -2.34 31.54
CA ARG A 211 28.86 -2.26 32.91
C ARG A 211 29.57 -3.54 33.33
N TYR A 212 29.06 -4.70 32.92
CA TYR A 212 29.69 -5.98 33.20
C TYR A 212 31.02 -6.15 32.45
N ASP A 213 31.08 -5.74 31.18
CA ASP A 213 32.32 -5.70 30.39
C ASP A 213 33.38 -4.77 31.02
N ASP A 214 32.97 -3.58 31.48
CA ASP A 214 33.86 -2.66 32.21
C ASP A 214 34.38 -3.29 33.52
N TYR A 215 33.50 -3.96 34.28
CA TYR A 215 33.90 -4.72 35.47
C TYR A 215 34.93 -5.80 35.13
N CYS A 216 34.72 -6.55 34.05
CA CYS A 216 35.65 -7.58 33.59
C CYS A 216 37.04 -7.01 33.25
N LYS A 217 37.10 -5.87 32.55
CA LYS A 217 38.36 -5.21 32.19
C LYS A 217 39.11 -4.70 33.42
N VAL A 218 38.42 -4.02 34.33
CA VAL A 218 39.04 -3.46 35.55
C VAL A 218 39.61 -4.56 36.46
N ASN A 219 38.96 -5.72 36.52
CA ASN A 219 39.37 -6.83 37.39
C ASN A 219 40.25 -7.87 36.69
N GLY A 220 40.65 -7.65 35.43
CA GLY A 220 41.49 -8.60 34.69
C GLY A 220 40.82 -9.96 34.43
N LEU A 221 39.49 -10.01 34.32
CA LEU A 221 38.69 -11.24 34.19
C LEU A 221 38.42 -11.65 32.72
N GLY A 222 39.21 -11.15 31.76
CA GLY A 222 38.98 -11.38 30.33
C GLY A 222 39.07 -12.84 29.87
N SER A 223 39.57 -13.75 30.70
CA SER A 223 39.57 -15.20 30.44
C SER A 223 38.21 -15.87 30.69
N LEU A 224 37.30 -15.24 31.45
CA LEU A 224 35.95 -15.76 31.70
C LEU A 224 35.11 -15.72 30.41
N LYS A 225 34.30 -16.76 30.19
CA LYS A 225 33.48 -16.87 28.98
C LYS A 225 32.40 -15.79 28.94
N SER A 226 31.80 -15.50 30.09
CA SER A 226 30.83 -14.42 30.29
C SER A 226 31.39 -13.04 29.97
N CYS A 227 32.65 -12.75 30.32
CA CYS A 227 33.32 -11.50 29.98
C CYS A 227 33.57 -11.36 28.47
N GLN A 228 33.90 -12.47 27.80
CA GLN A 228 34.03 -12.44 26.34
C GLN A 228 32.66 -12.27 25.67
N TRP A 229 31.63 -12.98 26.17
CA TRP A 229 30.25 -12.81 25.73
C TRP A 229 29.77 -11.36 25.90
N SER A 230 30.09 -10.69 27.00
CA SER A 230 29.67 -9.31 27.23
C SER A 230 30.32 -8.31 26.30
N SER A 231 31.51 -8.61 25.76
CA SER A 231 32.10 -7.83 24.68
C SER A 231 31.43 -8.15 23.33
N ASP A 232 31.30 -9.45 23.00
CA ASP A 232 30.80 -9.92 21.70
C ASP A 232 29.31 -9.58 21.47
N SER A 233 28.49 -9.62 22.52
CA SER A 233 27.04 -9.44 22.45
C SER A 233 26.58 -7.98 22.28
N GLN A 234 27.45 -6.99 22.56
CA GLN A 234 27.07 -5.58 22.46
C GLN A 234 26.65 -5.21 21.04
N TRP A 235 27.29 -5.81 20.02
CA TRP A 235 26.93 -5.59 18.62
C TRP A 235 25.48 -6.01 18.36
N THR A 236 25.12 -7.23 18.76
CA THR A 236 23.77 -7.78 18.58
C THR A 236 22.72 -6.91 19.28
N PHE A 237 22.90 -6.60 20.56
CA PHE A 237 21.93 -5.79 21.30
C PHE A 237 21.85 -4.33 20.84
N THR A 238 22.94 -3.76 20.31
CA THR A 238 22.91 -2.43 19.69
C THR A 238 22.02 -2.42 18.45
N HIS A 239 22.17 -3.42 17.57
CA HIS A 239 21.36 -3.49 16.36
C HIS A 239 19.89 -3.85 16.65
N ILE A 240 19.62 -4.67 17.67
CA ILE A 240 18.24 -4.93 18.08
C ILE A 240 17.59 -3.65 18.64
N LYS A 241 18.32 -2.89 19.45
CA LYS A 241 17.85 -1.62 20.00
C LYS A 241 17.52 -0.59 18.90
N GLU A 242 18.35 -0.51 17.86
CA GLU A 242 18.23 0.50 16.80
C GLU A 242 17.37 0.04 15.62
N GLY A 243 17.20 -1.27 15.45
CA GLY A 243 16.52 -1.87 14.30
C GLY A 243 15.00 -1.90 14.42
N GLU A 244 14.33 -1.95 13.28
CA GLU A 244 12.88 -2.15 13.20
C GLU A 244 12.49 -3.64 13.44
N ALA A 245 11.19 -3.93 13.50
CA ALA A 245 10.66 -5.29 13.64
C ALA A 245 11.26 -6.28 12.65
N SER A 246 11.47 -5.85 11.40
CA SER A 246 12.06 -6.65 10.33
C SER A 246 13.49 -7.10 10.65
N TYR A 247 14.28 -6.26 11.31
CA TYR A 247 15.64 -6.60 11.74
C TYR A 247 15.60 -7.70 12.80
N PHE A 248 14.78 -7.53 13.84
CA PHE A 248 14.67 -8.52 14.91
C PHE A 248 14.21 -9.88 14.37
N ILE A 249 13.20 -9.90 13.51
CA ILE A 249 12.69 -11.12 12.88
C ILE A 249 13.76 -11.79 12.01
N GLY A 250 14.54 -11.01 11.25
CA GLY A 250 15.51 -11.53 10.29
C GLY A 250 16.85 -11.96 10.90
N TYR A 251 17.30 -11.27 11.94
CA TYR A 251 18.69 -11.35 12.40
C TYR A 251 18.87 -11.65 13.88
N ALA A 252 17.86 -11.43 14.74
CA ALA A 252 17.99 -11.84 16.14
C ALA A 252 18.03 -13.36 16.26
N PRO A 253 18.70 -13.92 17.28
CA PRO A 253 18.67 -15.36 17.53
C PRO A 253 17.25 -15.90 17.76
N ASP A 254 17.01 -17.17 17.41
CA ASP A 254 15.71 -17.83 17.58
C ASP A 254 15.47 -18.37 19.01
N ASP A 255 16.55 -18.62 19.75
CA ASP A 255 16.53 -19.17 21.10
C ASP A 255 17.54 -18.46 22.01
N SER A 256 17.42 -18.68 23.32
CA SER A 256 18.35 -18.07 24.29
C SER A 256 19.79 -18.50 24.06
N LYS A 257 20.02 -19.76 23.65
CA LYS A 257 21.36 -20.27 23.34
C LYS A 257 22.05 -19.41 22.29
N GLY A 258 21.35 -19.01 21.24
CA GLY A 258 21.88 -18.13 20.20
C GLY A 258 22.20 -16.72 20.71
N PHE A 259 21.44 -16.18 21.68
CA PHE A 259 21.79 -14.92 22.35
C PHE A 259 23.07 -15.03 23.20
N TYR A 260 23.32 -16.18 23.83
CA TYR A 260 24.57 -16.46 24.54
C TYR A 260 25.74 -16.80 23.60
N ALA A 261 25.46 -17.30 22.39
CA ALA A 261 26.48 -17.53 21.38
C ALA A 261 27.01 -16.23 20.75
N ALA A 262 26.19 -15.17 20.73
CA ALA A 262 26.50 -13.89 20.09
C ALA A 262 27.01 -14.09 18.64
N ASN A 263 28.20 -13.57 18.30
CA ASN A 263 28.79 -13.71 16.96
C ASN A 263 29.56 -15.04 16.75
N ARG A 264 29.57 -15.95 17.73
CA ARG A 264 30.31 -17.21 17.66
C ARG A 264 29.47 -18.26 16.95
N ARG A 265 29.96 -18.77 15.82
CA ARG A 265 29.23 -19.73 14.97
C ARG A 265 28.91 -21.06 15.66
N THR A 266 29.66 -21.44 16.71
CA THR A 266 29.41 -22.65 17.49
C THR A 266 29.81 -22.43 18.95
N LEU A 267 28.85 -22.47 19.85
CA LEU A 267 29.06 -22.54 21.31
C LEU A 267 28.51 -23.88 21.80
N SER A 268 29.26 -24.60 22.64
CA SER A 268 28.76 -25.85 23.24
C SER A 268 27.75 -25.54 24.35
N ASP A 269 26.94 -26.53 24.75
CA ASP A 269 25.98 -26.34 25.85
C ASP A 269 26.71 -26.10 27.18
N GLU A 270 27.88 -26.71 27.36
CA GLU A 270 28.74 -26.48 28.52
C GLU A 270 29.27 -25.03 28.57
N ASP A 271 29.59 -24.44 27.41
CA ASP A 271 30.02 -23.04 27.32
C ASP A 271 28.88 -22.09 27.71
N VAL A 272 27.65 -22.37 27.26
CA VAL A 272 26.48 -21.58 27.64
C VAL A 272 26.21 -21.67 29.14
N ILE A 273 26.25 -22.89 29.71
CA ILE A 273 26.06 -23.08 31.15
C ILE A 273 27.16 -22.35 31.93
N ALA A 274 28.41 -22.39 31.48
CA ALA A 274 29.51 -21.66 32.11
C ALA A 274 29.27 -20.15 32.13
N ILE A 275 28.90 -19.54 30.99
CA ILE A 275 28.57 -18.11 30.91
C ILE A 275 27.49 -17.75 31.93
N ARG A 276 26.42 -18.52 31.97
CA ARG A 276 25.27 -18.24 32.83
C ARG A 276 25.57 -18.43 34.31
N THR A 277 26.41 -19.42 34.63
CA THR A 277 26.91 -19.63 36.00
C THR A 277 27.76 -18.45 36.44
N GLU A 278 28.70 -18.00 35.61
CA GLU A 278 29.56 -16.85 35.89
C GLU A 278 28.74 -15.54 36.07
N ILE A 279 27.67 -15.36 35.27
CA ILE A 279 26.74 -14.24 35.42
C ILE A 279 25.93 -14.34 36.73
N ASN A 280 25.45 -15.54 37.08
CA ASN A 280 24.73 -15.75 38.33
C ASN A 280 25.63 -15.47 39.55
N ASP A 281 26.88 -15.92 39.51
CA ASP A 281 27.87 -15.64 40.56
C ASP A 281 28.16 -14.13 40.68
N TYR A 282 28.27 -13.43 39.55
CA TYR A 282 28.39 -11.98 39.51
C TYR A 282 27.18 -11.28 40.16
N ASN A 283 25.97 -11.72 39.82
CA ASN A 283 24.73 -11.20 40.40
C ASN A 283 24.65 -11.45 41.91
N GLN A 284 24.98 -12.66 42.38
CA GLN A 284 24.98 -12.99 43.81
C GLN A 284 26.02 -12.18 44.58
N ARG A 285 27.17 -11.90 43.97
CA ARG A 285 28.23 -11.10 44.59
C ARG A 285 27.85 -9.63 44.74
N LEU A 286 27.29 -9.01 43.71
CA LEU A 286 26.98 -7.57 43.73
C LEU A 286 25.60 -7.26 44.29
N CYS A 287 24.61 -8.11 44.00
CA CYS A 287 23.22 -7.91 44.37
C CYS A 287 22.65 -9.13 45.12
N PRO A 288 23.23 -9.49 46.29
CA PRO A 288 22.81 -10.67 47.04
C PRO A 288 21.36 -10.57 47.52
N VAL A 289 20.61 -11.66 47.36
CA VAL A 289 19.28 -11.82 47.94
C VAL A 289 19.42 -12.50 49.30
N LYS A 290 18.95 -11.85 50.36
CA LYS A 290 18.94 -12.42 51.72
C LYS A 290 17.62 -13.16 51.95
N HIS A 291 17.67 -14.48 52.06
CA HIS A 291 16.51 -15.29 52.42
C HIS A 291 16.37 -15.38 53.94
N PHE A 292 15.24 -14.92 54.47
CA PHE A 292 14.86 -15.07 55.88
C PHE A 292 14.01 -16.33 56.11
N SER A 293 13.33 -16.81 55.07
CA SER A 293 12.61 -18.09 55.02
C SER A 293 12.41 -18.51 53.56
N ASN A 294 11.76 -19.66 53.32
CA ASN A 294 11.40 -20.12 51.97
C ASN A 294 10.42 -19.18 51.23
N VAL A 295 9.80 -18.22 51.93
CA VAL A 295 8.78 -17.31 51.39
C VAL A 295 9.18 -15.84 51.55
N ILE A 296 10.13 -15.53 52.45
CA ILE A 296 10.53 -14.16 52.77
C ILE A 296 11.99 -13.96 52.36
N SER A 297 12.18 -13.07 51.39
CA SER A 297 13.49 -12.67 50.89
C SER A 297 13.59 -11.15 50.79
N ARG A 298 14.80 -10.61 50.97
CA ARG A 298 15.10 -9.19 50.78
C ARG A 298 16.18 -9.02 49.73
N SER A 299 15.82 -8.29 48.68
CA SER A 299 16.73 -7.88 47.62
C SER A 299 17.70 -6.78 48.09
N SER A 300 18.82 -6.62 47.37
CA SER A 300 19.69 -5.47 47.53
C SER A 300 18.96 -4.15 47.27
N PRO A 301 19.38 -3.04 47.92
CA PRO A 301 18.80 -1.73 47.63
C PRO A 301 19.13 -1.29 46.19
N LEU A 302 18.21 -0.51 45.60
CA LEU A 302 18.40 0.04 44.26
C LEU A 302 19.64 0.93 44.19
N SER A 303 20.44 0.74 43.15
CA SER A 303 21.64 1.52 42.87
C SER A 303 21.94 1.55 41.38
N SER A 304 23.01 2.23 40.98
CA SER A 304 23.54 2.18 39.60
C SER A 304 24.00 0.79 39.16
N THR A 305 24.09 -0.15 40.09
CA THR A 305 24.53 -1.53 39.86
C THR A 305 23.37 -2.49 40.07
N CYS A 306 22.64 -2.40 41.17
CA CYS A 306 21.51 -3.29 41.46
C CYS A 306 20.20 -2.63 41.01
N GLU A 307 19.68 -3.07 39.87
CA GLU A 307 18.50 -2.49 39.24
C GLU A 307 17.31 -3.45 39.33
N TYR A 308 16.11 -2.89 39.43
CA TYR A 308 14.87 -3.66 39.30
C TYR A 308 14.53 -3.84 37.82
N VAL A 309 14.31 -5.09 37.41
CA VAL A 309 13.98 -5.39 36.01
C VAL A 309 12.48 -5.20 35.81
N PRO A 310 12.05 -4.40 34.82
CA PRO A 310 10.62 -4.28 34.49
C PRO A 310 9.99 -5.65 34.22
N ARG A 311 8.86 -5.94 34.87
CA ARG A 311 8.19 -7.26 34.80
C ARG A 311 7.88 -7.69 33.37
N GLY A 312 7.58 -6.74 32.47
CA GLY A 312 7.32 -7.03 31.06
C GLY A 312 8.47 -7.75 30.37
N TYR A 313 9.71 -7.40 30.72
CA TYR A 313 10.93 -7.97 30.11
C TYR A 313 11.30 -9.34 30.68
N CYS A 314 10.61 -9.78 31.73
CA CYS A 314 10.89 -11.03 32.45
C CYS A 314 9.61 -11.86 32.64
N SER A 315 8.75 -11.85 31.62
CA SER A 315 7.52 -12.64 31.59
C SER A 315 7.74 -14.09 31.12
N ALA A 316 8.89 -14.39 30.54
CA ALA A 316 9.34 -15.75 30.27
C ALA A 316 10.20 -16.28 31.43
N ASN A 317 10.02 -17.56 31.77
CA ASN A 317 10.86 -18.22 32.76
C ASN A 317 12.29 -18.39 32.21
N PRO A 318 13.33 -18.31 33.06
CA PRO A 318 14.69 -18.67 32.68
C PRO A 318 14.73 -20.07 32.07
N ASP A 319 15.28 -20.22 30.88
CA ASP A 319 15.42 -21.51 30.20
C ASP A 319 16.80 -22.09 30.50
N GLY A 320 16.94 -23.15 31.29
CA GLY A 320 18.25 -23.69 31.69
C GLY A 320 18.14 -24.86 32.68
N PRO A 321 19.27 -25.45 33.13
CA PRO A 321 19.21 -26.53 34.09
C PRO A 321 18.50 -26.07 35.39
N PRO A 322 17.64 -26.92 36.00
CA PRO A 322 16.90 -26.56 37.20
C PRO A 322 17.82 -26.09 38.32
N GLY A 323 17.53 -24.93 38.90
CA GLY A 323 18.27 -24.41 40.06
C GLY A 323 19.50 -23.54 39.72
N LEU A 324 19.85 -23.38 38.43
CA LEU A 324 20.93 -22.46 38.04
C LEU A 324 20.60 -20.99 38.33
N VAL A 325 19.33 -20.62 38.13
CA VAL A 325 18.82 -19.26 38.31
C VAL A 325 17.48 -19.31 39.04
N ASP A 326 17.26 -18.33 39.91
CA ASP A 326 15.97 -18.16 40.58
C ASP A 326 14.85 -17.87 39.56
N LYS A 327 13.77 -18.66 39.62
CA LYS A 327 12.58 -18.44 38.80
C LYS A 327 11.90 -17.10 39.11
N ASN A 328 12.11 -16.57 40.32
CA ASN A 328 11.57 -15.29 40.77
C ASN A 328 12.55 -14.13 40.56
N ILE A 329 13.54 -14.25 39.67
CA ILE A 329 14.51 -13.19 39.38
C ILE A 329 13.87 -11.82 39.08
N SER A 330 12.65 -11.79 38.50
CA SER A 330 11.89 -10.57 38.23
C SER A 330 11.39 -9.83 39.48
N CYS A 331 11.40 -10.48 40.64
CA CYS A 331 11.08 -9.90 41.95
C CYS A 331 12.32 -9.37 42.68
N HIS A 332 13.52 -9.58 42.13
CA HIS A 332 14.79 -9.24 42.74
C HIS A 332 15.52 -8.15 41.96
N THR A 333 16.37 -7.40 42.67
CA THR A 333 17.32 -6.50 42.02
C THR A 333 18.52 -7.30 41.56
N VAL A 334 18.96 -7.11 40.32
CA VAL A 334 20.10 -7.83 39.73
C VAL A 334 21.07 -6.84 39.10
N ALA A 335 22.33 -7.25 38.96
CA ALA A 335 23.34 -6.46 38.25
C ALA A 335 23.28 -6.67 36.73
N LEU A 336 22.93 -7.89 36.32
CA LEU A 336 22.77 -8.30 34.93
C LEU A 336 21.57 -9.24 34.80
N ALA A 337 20.53 -8.78 34.09
CA ALA A 337 19.24 -9.45 33.95
C ALA A 337 19.14 -10.37 32.73
N SER A 338 20.26 -10.89 32.23
CA SER A 338 20.29 -11.75 31.03
C SER A 338 19.35 -12.93 31.14
N GLU A 339 19.28 -13.55 32.33
CA GLU A 339 18.53 -14.78 32.57
C GLU A 339 17.00 -14.65 32.52
N CYS A 340 16.45 -13.44 32.45
CA CYS A 340 15.02 -13.26 32.21
C CYS A 340 14.71 -12.43 30.95
N ILE A 341 15.59 -11.50 30.57
CA ILE A 341 15.42 -10.72 29.35
C ILE A 341 15.68 -11.56 28.10
N ILE A 342 16.74 -12.39 28.08
CA ILE A 342 17.07 -13.22 26.91
C ILE A 342 15.96 -14.25 26.59
N PRO A 343 15.47 -15.04 27.57
CA PRO A 343 14.37 -15.97 27.31
C PRO A 343 13.11 -15.26 26.81
N TRP A 344 12.83 -14.07 27.33
CA TRP A 344 11.71 -13.27 26.87
C TRP A 344 11.90 -12.78 25.43
N LEU A 345 13.07 -12.27 25.07
CA LEU A 345 13.41 -11.85 23.70
C LEU A 345 13.27 -13.02 22.72
N ALA A 346 13.80 -14.20 23.07
CA ALA A 346 13.66 -15.40 22.27
C ALA A 346 12.18 -15.79 22.09
N GLY A 347 11.39 -15.77 23.17
CA GLY A 347 9.95 -16.04 23.13
C GLY A 347 9.11 -14.97 22.42
N ALA A 348 9.60 -13.74 22.32
CA ALA A 348 8.90 -12.64 21.65
C ALA A 348 8.99 -12.73 20.12
N LYS A 349 10.06 -13.33 19.58
CA LYS A 349 10.32 -13.39 18.13
C LYS A 349 9.21 -14.09 17.33
N PRO A 350 8.68 -15.27 17.71
CA PRO A 350 7.56 -15.90 17.02
C PRO A 350 6.30 -15.03 17.00
N SER A 351 5.97 -14.41 18.14
CA SER A 351 4.81 -13.53 18.28
C SER A 351 4.94 -12.29 17.39
N LEU A 352 6.12 -11.66 17.36
CA LEU A 352 6.40 -10.53 16.49
C LEU A 352 6.31 -10.91 15.00
N LYS A 353 6.78 -12.11 14.64
CA LYS A 353 6.67 -12.64 13.27
C LYS A 353 5.21 -12.84 12.86
N GLN A 354 4.37 -13.39 13.74
CA GLN A 354 2.94 -13.56 13.47
C GLN A 354 2.25 -12.21 13.28
N LEU A 355 2.53 -11.25 14.17
CA LEU A 355 1.94 -9.92 14.13
C LEU A 355 2.39 -9.13 12.88
N SER A 356 3.68 -9.22 12.52
CA SER A 356 4.21 -8.64 11.28
C SER A 356 3.55 -9.23 10.03
N ALA A 357 3.32 -10.54 10.00
CA ALA A 357 2.62 -11.19 8.89
C ALA A 357 1.16 -10.74 8.79
N LEU A 358 0.48 -10.60 9.93
CA LEU A 358 -0.90 -10.10 10.00
C LEU A 358 -1.01 -8.67 9.47
N VAL A 359 -0.16 -7.75 9.94
CA VAL A 359 -0.11 -6.37 9.45
C VAL A 359 0.20 -6.31 7.95
N SER A 360 1.14 -7.12 7.46
CA SER A 360 1.43 -7.21 6.02
C SER A 360 0.23 -7.69 5.20
N GLN A 361 -0.57 -8.62 5.73
CA GLN A 361 -1.81 -9.07 5.10
C GLN A 361 -2.85 -7.95 5.05
N HIS A 362 -2.99 -7.16 6.13
CA HIS A 362 -3.87 -6.01 6.16
C HIS A 362 -3.46 -4.93 5.16
N ASP A 363 -2.16 -4.65 5.05
CA ASP A 363 -1.62 -3.71 4.06
C ASP A 363 -1.94 -4.13 2.62
N LYS A 364 -1.82 -5.43 2.30
CA LYS A 364 -2.23 -5.96 0.98
C LYS A 364 -3.74 -5.83 0.77
N ALA A 365 -4.53 -6.20 1.77
CA ALA A 365 -5.99 -6.11 1.70
C ALA A 365 -6.46 -4.66 1.52
N LYS A 366 -5.77 -3.69 2.11
CA LYS A 366 -6.03 -2.26 1.97
C LYS A 366 -5.87 -1.79 0.52
N ASN A 367 -4.79 -2.19 -0.16
CA ASN A 367 -4.63 -1.90 -1.60
C ASN A 367 -5.71 -2.57 -2.45
N GLN A 368 -6.20 -3.77 -2.08
CA GLN A 368 -7.29 -4.43 -2.80
C GLN A 368 -8.66 -3.76 -2.55
N ARG A 369 -8.97 -3.36 -1.32
CA ARG A 369 -10.18 -2.60 -0.97
C ARG A 369 -10.26 -1.29 -1.76
N TRP A 370 -9.11 -0.71 -2.11
CA TRP A 370 -9.09 0.47 -2.95
C TRP A 370 -9.70 0.26 -4.34
N LEU A 371 -9.44 -0.88 -4.99
CA LEU A 371 -10.08 -1.24 -6.26
C LEU A 371 -11.60 -1.37 -6.12
N TYR A 372 -12.06 -1.84 -4.96
CA TYR A 372 -13.48 -1.87 -4.65
C TYR A 372 -14.06 -0.45 -4.59
N PHE A 373 -13.38 0.54 -4.01
CA PHE A 373 -13.88 1.92 -4.01
C PHE A 373 -14.01 2.51 -5.42
N LEU A 374 -13.10 2.18 -6.34
CA LEU A 374 -13.26 2.56 -7.76
C LEU A 374 -14.52 1.91 -8.38
N ALA A 375 -14.75 0.63 -8.13
CA ALA A 375 -15.94 -0.07 -8.60
C ALA A 375 -17.24 0.52 -8.00
N VAL A 376 -17.22 0.84 -6.71
CA VAL A 376 -18.32 1.54 -6.04
C VAL A 376 -18.54 2.91 -6.67
N ALA A 377 -17.50 3.66 -7.02
CA ALA A 377 -17.66 4.96 -7.69
C ALA A 377 -18.39 4.82 -9.05
N VAL A 378 -18.08 3.76 -9.83
CA VAL A 378 -18.86 3.44 -11.04
C VAL A 378 -20.33 3.18 -10.70
N ALA A 379 -20.61 2.42 -9.64
CA ALA A 379 -21.97 2.16 -9.17
C ALA A 379 -22.69 3.45 -8.71
N VAL A 380 -22.02 4.32 -7.95
CA VAL A 380 -22.55 5.64 -7.57
C VAL A 380 -22.95 6.42 -8.83
N GLY A 381 -22.07 6.47 -9.84
CA GLY A 381 -22.34 7.09 -11.13
C GLY A 381 -23.58 6.52 -11.81
N ALA A 382 -23.73 5.20 -11.83
CA ALA A 382 -24.90 4.52 -12.36
C ALA A 382 -26.18 4.87 -11.58
N LYS A 383 -26.13 4.95 -10.25
CA LYS A 383 -27.27 5.38 -9.42
C LYS A 383 -27.69 6.82 -9.73
N VAL A 384 -26.72 7.73 -9.86
CA VAL A 384 -26.98 9.12 -10.27
C VAL A 384 -27.59 9.17 -11.67
N ALA A 385 -27.15 8.32 -12.60
CA ALA A 385 -27.76 8.20 -13.91
C ALA A 385 -29.21 7.74 -13.86
N LEU A 386 -29.55 6.74 -13.04
CA LEU A 386 -30.93 6.29 -12.86
C LEU A 386 -31.84 7.38 -12.28
N ALA A 387 -31.33 8.20 -11.34
CA ALA A 387 -32.03 9.38 -10.86
C ALA A 387 -32.19 10.43 -11.98
N THR A 388 -31.14 10.66 -12.76
CA THR A 388 -31.17 11.58 -13.93
C THR A 388 -32.22 11.15 -14.95
N THR A 389 -32.31 9.85 -15.26
CA THR A 389 -33.30 9.35 -16.23
C THR A 389 -34.73 9.51 -15.73
N LYS A 390 -34.95 9.43 -14.42
CA LYS A 390 -36.24 9.70 -13.76
C LYS A 390 -36.60 11.19 -13.82
N LEU A 391 -35.68 12.07 -13.43
CA LEU A 391 -35.86 13.52 -13.47
C LEU A 391 -36.15 14.03 -14.90
N CYS A 392 -35.50 13.46 -15.90
CA CYS A 392 -35.71 13.82 -17.31
C CYS A 392 -36.83 13.04 -18.00
N LEU A 393 -37.64 12.30 -17.23
CA LEU A 393 -38.82 11.54 -17.66
C LEU A 393 -38.55 10.68 -18.91
N ILE A 394 -37.40 10.00 -18.96
CA ILE A 394 -36.99 9.22 -20.14
C ILE A 394 -38.01 8.12 -20.45
N ASP A 395 -38.61 7.52 -19.41
CA ASP A 395 -39.62 6.46 -19.52
C ASP A 395 -40.95 6.90 -20.10
N ALA A 396 -41.25 8.20 -20.03
CA ALA A 396 -42.49 8.77 -20.56
C ALA A 396 -42.35 9.21 -22.02
N ARG A 397 -41.14 9.13 -22.60
CA ARG A 397 -40.89 9.64 -23.95
C ARG A 397 -41.57 8.77 -25.02
N PRO A 398 -42.05 9.38 -26.12
CA PRO A 398 -42.53 8.64 -27.27
C PRO A 398 -41.46 7.70 -27.82
N VAL A 399 -41.87 6.56 -28.39
CA VAL A 399 -40.96 5.55 -28.95
C VAL A 399 -40.03 6.16 -30.02
N ALA A 400 -40.53 7.12 -30.80
CA ALA A 400 -39.75 7.87 -31.79
C ALA A 400 -38.53 8.61 -31.20
N ASP A 401 -38.57 8.92 -29.91
CA ASP A 401 -37.60 9.71 -29.19
C ASP A 401 -36.68 8.90 -28.25
N ARG A 402 -36.78 7.56 -28.24
CA ARG A 402 -35.91 6.64 -27.48
C ARG A 402 -34.76 6.08 -28.33
N ARG A 403 -33.74 5.46 -27.74
CA ARG A 403 -32.62 4.82 -28.48
C ARG A 403 -31.95 5.76 -29.48
N ARG A 404 -31.84 7.05 -29.15
CA ARG A 404 -31.46 8.10 -30.11
C ARG A 404 -30.03 7.90 -30.61
N VAL A 405 -29.13 7.63 -29.67
CA VAL A 405 -27.71 7.39 -29.96
C VAL A 405 -27.53 6.09 -30.72
N PHE A 406 -28.21 5.00 -30.34
CA PHE A 406 -28.13 3.73 -31.08
C PHE A 406 -28.64 3.86 -32.51
N ARG A 407 -29.73 4.61 -32.75
CA ARG A 407 -30.22 4.90 -34.11
C ARG A 407 -29.24 5.73 -34.92
N ALA A 408 -28.68 6.79 -34.32
CA ALA A 408 -27.67 7.63 -34.98
C ALA A 408 -26.39 6.83 -35.30
N ALA A 409 -25.92 6.02 -34.35
CA ALA A 409 -24.76 5.14 -34.51
C ALA A 409 -25.01 4.10 -35.60
N ARG A 410 -26.15 3.39 -35.58
CA ARG A 410 -26.51 2.41 -36.63
C ARG A 410 -26.62 3.06 -38.01
N HIS A 411 -27.15 4.28 -38.09
CA HIS A 411 -27.24 5.01 -39.34
C HIS A 411 -25.86 5.41 -39.87
N ARG A 412 -24.97 5.93 -39.01
CA ARG A 412 -23.58 6.27 -39.36
C ARG A 412 -22.75 5.05 -39.72
N LEU A 413 -22.85 3.96 -38.96
CA LEU A 413 -22.19 2.69 -39.29
C LEU A 413 -22.67 2.17 -40.65
N GLY A 414 -23.98 2.23 -40.91
CA GLY A 414 -24.55 1.87 -42.21
C GLY A 414 -24.14 2.81 -43.36
N GLN A 415 -23.76 4.06 -43.07
CA GLN A 415 -23.15 4.97 -44.05
C GLN A 415 -21.68 4.62 -44.29
N CYS A 416 -20.89 4.37 -43.24
CA CYS A 416 -19.49 3.93 -43.34
C CYS A 416 -19.37 2.62 -44.11
N ILE A 417 -20.21 1.62 -43.81
CA ILE A 417 -20.24 0.34 -44.55
C ILE A 417 -20.61 0.57 -46.02
N ARG A 418 -21.54 1.49 -46.32
CA ARG A 418 -21.89 1.84 -47.71
C ARG A 418 -20.75 2.55 -48.44
N VAL A 419 -20.01 3.43 -47.77
CA VAL A 419 -18.83 4.10 -48.33
C VAL A 419 -17.71 3.09 -48.55
N LEU A 420 -17.42 2.22 -47.58
CA LEU A 420 -16.43 1.14 -47.70
C LEU A 420 -16.78 0.19 -48.86
N LYS A 421 -18.05 -0.20 -48.99
CA LYS A 421 -18.54 -1.02 -50.10
C LYS A 421 -18.38 -0.31 -51.45
N ARG A 422 -18.65 1.00 -51.52
CA ARG A 422 -18.42 1.81 -52.75
C ARG A 422 -16.94 1.93 -53.10
N LEU A 423 -16.06 2.08 -52.11
CA LEU A 423 -14.61 2.10 -52.29
C LEU A 423 -14.09 0.75 -52.79
N LEU A 424 -14.55 -0.36 -52.21
CA LEU A 424 -14.19 -1.72 -52.63
C LEU A 424 -14.70 -2.08 -54.04
N VAL A 425 -15.93 -1.66 -54.39
CA VAL A 425 -16.46 -1.85 -55.75
C VAL A 425 -15.74 -0.92 -56.75
N GLY A 426 -15.38 0.29 -56.34
CA GLY A 426 -14.61 1.24 -57.15
C GLY A 426 -13.19 0.74 -57.44
N SER A 427 -12.48 0.23 -56.43
CA SER A 427 -11.16 -0.37 -56.60
C SER A 427 -11.21 -1.67 -57.43
N GLY A 428 -12.26 -2.49 -57.27
CA GLY A 428 -12.49 -3.65 -58.12
C GLY A 428 -12.73 -3.31 -59.60
N ARG A 429 -13.48 -2.24 -59.89
CA ARG A 429 -13.65 -1.74 -61.28
C ARG A 429 -12.35 -1.18 -61.85
N LEU A 430 -11.58 -0.44 -61.06
CA LEU A 430 -10.26 0.06 -61.47
C LEU A 430 -9.27 -1.08 -61.76
N ALA A 431 -9.25 -2.13 -60.93
CA ALA A 431 -8.43 -3.31 -61.15
C ALA A 431 -8.87 -4.08 -62.42
N TRP A 432 -10.17 -4.19 -62.68
CA TRP A 432 -10.69 -4.80 -63.91
C TRP A 432 -10.38 -3.96 -65.17
N PHE A 433 -10.47 -2.63 -65.08
CA PHE A 433 -10.05 -1.72 -66.15
C PHE A 433 -8.54 -1.78 -66.42
N ALA A 434 -7.72 -1.91 -65.37
CA ALA A 434 -6.27 -2.11 -65.50
C ALA A 434 -5.95 -3.46 -66.13
N ALA A 435 -6.58 -4.55 -65.67
CA ALA A 435 -6.41 -5.89 -66.21
C ALA A 435 -6.82 -6.00 -67.69
N THR A 436 -7.93 -5.36 -68.08
CA THR A 436 -8.38 -5.33 -69.48
C THR A 436 -7.52 -4.44 -70.38
N ARG A 437 -6.92 -3.36 -69.85
CA ARG A 437 -5.91 -2.58 -70.58
C ARG A 437 -4.62 -3.38 -70.79
N VAL A 438 -4.15 -4.07 -69.76
CA VAL A 438 -2.95 -4.93 -69.83
C VAL A 438 -3.18 -6.11 -70.78
N SER A 439 -4.35 -6.75 -70.76
CA SER A 439 -4.66 -7.85 -71.67
C SER A 439 -4.80 -7.40 -73.13
N LYS A 440 -5.19 -6.14 -73.38
CA LYS A 440 -5.22 -5.57 -74.74
C LYS A 440 -3.83 -5.18 -75.25
N LEU A 441 -2.91 -4.83 -74.37
CA LEU A 441 -1.50 -4.59 -74.69
C LEU A 441 -0.77 -5.90 -75.03
N LEU A 442 -1.01 -6.96 -74.25
CA LEU A 442 -0.41 -8.29 -74.48
C LEU A 442 -0.92 -9.06 -75.71
N LYS A 443 -2.05 -8.65 -76.31
CA LYS A 443 -2.58 -9.24 -77.55
C LYS A 443 -2.13 -8.51 -78.83
N ARG A 444 -1.29 -7.48 -78.70
CA ARG A 444 -0.78 -6.65 -79.80
C ARG A 444 0.69 -6.91 -80.15
N GLU A 445 1.30 -7.93 -79.55
CA GLU A 445 2.62 -8.45 -79.92
C GLU A 445 2.49 -9.72 -80.75
#